data_AF-A0A2E3FMN7-F1
#
_entry.id   AF-A0A2E3FMN7-F1
#
_cell.length_a   1.000
_cell.length_b   1.000
_cell.length_c   1.000
_cell.angle_alpha   90.00
_cell.angle_beta   90.00
_cell.angle_gamma   90.00
#
_symmetry.space_group_name_H-M   'P 1'
#
loop_
_entity.id
_entity.type
_entity.pdbx_description
1 polymer ?
#
loop_
_entity_poly.entity_id
_entity_poly.type
_entity_poly.pdbx_seq_one_letter_code
_entity_poly.pdbx_strand_id
1 'polypeptide(L)'
;MNTIKHLTGPDLCKELKQHIFTLDSGIKMLHHKFVVGMYFDDPLSNDHNNKLLEGKTKNDTIYREKKDAVHFVFNHERAYRFQALEEIAHDVDYWKTKKKDYWKLVGDVWVDQENIYENLDGWHDILFHGDYNDTPNASHGMMDESDRKFYKSLPSEFMIYRGGVDQYAYSWTLDKEKAKWFANRYKNDYEVFEKKAKKKNVIAYNNSRGEKEIIYDYFA
;
A
#
# COMPACT_ATOMS: atom_id res chain seq x y z
N MET A 1 41.20 10.91 29.86
CA MET A 1 40.59 11.29 28.56
C MET A 1 40.38 10.01 27.77
N ASN A 2 39.15 9.51 27.69
CA ASN A 2 38.86 8.35 26.85
C ASN A 2 38.77 8.82 25.40
N THR A 3 39.73 8.40 24.59
CA THR A 3 39.75 8.62 23.15
C THR A 3 38.57 7.86 22.56
N ILE A 4 37.56 8.58 22.06
CA ILE A 4 36.49 7.98 21.26
C ILE A 4 37.18 7.43 20.02
N LYS A 5 37.29 6.10 19.90
CA LYS A 5 37.69 5.48 18.63
C LYS A 5 36.63 5.87 17.61
N HIS A 6 37.02 6.65 16.60
CA HIS A 6 36.18 6.81 15.42
C HIS A 6 35.91 5.41 14.87
N LEU A 7 34.62 5.04 14.82
CA LEU A 7 34.21 3.84 14.11
C LEU A 7 34.66 4.02 12.66
N THR A 8 35.44 3.07 12.16
CA THR A 8 35.81 3.00 10.75
C THR A 8 34.82 2.07 10.07
N GLY A 9 34.18 2.52 9.00
CA GLY A 9 33.28 1.71 8.19
C GLY A 9 33.03 2.38 6.84
N PRO A 10 32.23 1.77 5.96
CA PRO A 10 32.02 2.27 4.62
C PRO A 10 31.23 3.58 4.63
N ASP A 11 31.48 4.42 3.64
CA ASP A 11 30.58 5.51 3.31
C ASP A 11 29.26 4.97 2.73
N LEU A 12 28.19 5.74 2.87
CA LEU A 12 26.96 5.46 2.13
C LEU A 12 27.25 5.49 0.62
N CYS A 13 26.69 4.53 -0.12
CA CYS A 13 26.90 4.44 -1.56
C CYS A 13 26.31 5.65 -2.31
N LYS A 14 26.79 5.89 -3.53
CA LYS A 14 26.38 7.05 -4.34
C LYS A 14 24.87 7.07 -4.61
N GLU A 15 24.27 5.91 -4.83
CA GLU A 15 22.83 5.77 -5.09
C GLU A 15 22.03 6.28 -3.89
N LEU A 16 22.20 5.69 -2.71
CA LEU A 16 21.44 6.11 -1.52
C LEU A 16 21.71 7.57 -1.12
N LYS A 17 22.91 8.10 -1.36
CA LYS A 17 23.20 9.53 -1.12
C LYS A 17 22.29 10.48 -1.90
N GLN A 18 21.83 10.09 -3.09
CA GLN A 18 20.91 10.90 -3.91
C GLN A 18 19.47 10.88 -3.39
N HIS A 19 19.17 9.95 -2.49
CA HIS A 19 17.85 9.73 -1.91
C HIS A 19 17.76 10.23 -0.45
N ILE A 20 18.74 10.99 0.02
CA ILE A 20 18.69 11.64 1.33
C ILE A 20 17.93 12.97 1.20
N PHE A 21 16.95 13.18 2.06
CA PHE A 21 16.31 14.47 2.26
C PHE A 21 16.28 14.83 3.75
N THR A 22 16.08 16.11 4.07
CA THR A 22 16.05 16.62 5.44
C THR A 22 14.69 17.22 5.71
N LEU A 23 14.02 16.78 6.77
CA LEU A 23 12.78 17.35 7.26
C LEU A 23 13.03 18.72 7.89
N ASP A 24 12.01 19.56 8.04
CA ASP A 24 12.11 20.86 8.70
C ASP A 24 12.64 20.76 10.15
N SER A 25 12.45 19.61 10.79
CA SER A 25 13.01 19.28 12.10
C SER A 25 14.53 19.07 12.11
N GLY A 26 15.18 19.05 10.94
CA GLY A 26 16.59 18.71 10.76
C GLY A 26 16.89 17.20 10.69
N ILE A 27 15.86 16.35 10.81
CA ILE A 27 16.02 14.88 10.71
C ILE A 27 16.29 14.52 9.24
N LYS A 28 17.38 13.78 9.00
CA LYS A 28 17.69 13.20 7.70
C LYS A 28 16.94 11.89 7.51
N MET A 29 16.42 11.70 6.31
CA MET A 29 15.65 10.53 5.91
C MET A 29 16.22 9.98 4.60
N LEU A 30 16.29 8.66 4.48
CA LEU A 30 16.46 7.97 3.19
C LEU A 30 15.09 7.66 2.61
N HIS A 31 14.93 7.92 1.31
CA HIS A 31 13.71 7.60 0.56
C HIS A 31 14.04 6.96 -0.79
N HIS A 32 14.38 5.68 -0.74
CA HIS A 32 14.69 4.85 -1.90
C HIS A 32 13.77 3.62 -1.94
N LYS A 33 13.49 3.08 -3.12
CA LYS A 33 12.55 1.96 -3.31
C LYS A 33 12.86 0.70 -2.48
N PHE A 34 14.11 0.53 -2.08
CA PHE A 34 14.58 -0.57 -1.24
C PHE A 34 14.99 -0.16 0.17
N VAL A 35 15.10 1.13 0.46
CA VAL A 35 15.56 1.64 1.75
C VAL A 35 14.82 2.94 2.08
N VAL A 36 13.89 2.88 3.03
CA VAL A 36 13.15 4.03 3.55
C VAL A 36 13.29 4.07 5.06
N GLY A 37 13.70 5.21 5.61
CA GLY A 37 13.82 5.37 7.06
C GLY A 37 14.69 6.54 7.49
N MET A 38 14.79 6.74 8.81
CA MET A 38 15.71 7.73 9.38
C MET A 38 17.15 7.37 9.02
N TYR A 39 17.92 8.37 8.62
CA TYR A 39 19.31 8.23 8.24
C TYR A 39 20.23 8.93 9.23
N PHE A 40 21.25 8.20 9.67
CA PHE A 40 22.31 8.71 10.51
C PHE A 40 23.61 8.65 9.71
N ASP A 41 24.33 9.77 9.67
CA ASP A 41 25.61 9.85 8.94
C ASP A 41 26.72 9.25 9.81
N ASP A 42 26.65 7.93 9.95
CA ASP A 42 27.60 7.13 10.71
C ASP A 42 27.91 5.81 10.00
N PRO A 43 29.08 5.21 10.25
CA PRO A 43 29.52 4.03 9.50
C PRO A 43 28.65 2.79 9.65
N LEU A 44 27.95 2.61 10.79
CA LEU A 44 27.08 1.46 11.00
C LEU A 44 25.78 1.62 10.20
N SER A 45 25.19 2.82 10.23
CA SER A 45 24.02 3.13 9.41
C SER A 45 24.36 3.03 7.92
N ASN A 46 25.52 3.53 7.50
CA ASN A 46 25.97 3.43 6.12
C ASN A 46 26.13 1.97 5.65
N ASP A 47 26.84 1.14 6.42
CA ASP A 47 27.03 -0.29 6.10
C ASP A 47 25.70 -1.05 6.04
N HIS A 48 24.81 -0.81 7.01
CA HIS A 48 23.49 -1.43 7.04
C HIS A 48 22.66 -1.08 5.79
N ASN A 49 22.54 0.21 5.48
CA ASN A 49 21.75 0.68 4.35
C ASN A 49 22.33 0.21 3.00
N ASN A 50 23.66 0.21 2.86
CA ASN A 50 24.33 -0.34 1.67
C ASN A 50 24.02 -1.84 1.48
N LYS A 51 24.07 -2.64 2.55
CA LYS A 51 23.75 -4.07 2.51
C LYS A 51 22.28 -4.34 2.20
N LEU A 52 21.36 -3.52 2.74
CA LEU A 52 19.95 -3.60 2.38
C LEU A 52 19.74 -3.34 0.89
N LEU A 53 20.35 -2.27 0.36
CA LEU A 53 20.28 -1.96 -1.07
C LEU A 53 20.84 -3.11 -1.92
N GLU A 54 22.03 -3.62 -1.60
CA GLU A 54 22.66 -4.71 -2.34
C GLU A 54 21.78 -5.97 -2.33
N GLY A 55 21.33 -6.40 -1.16
CA GLY A 55 20.50 -7.58 -0.99
C GLY A 55 19.16 -7.47 -1.74
N LYS A 56 18.49 -6.33 -1.60
CA LYS A 56 17.21 -6.10 -2.28
C LYS A 56 17.36 -5.93 -3.78
N THR A 57 18.44 -5.33 -4.26
CA THR A 57 18.73 -5.25 -5.71
C THR A 57 18.96 -6.64 -6.30
N LYS A 58 19.71 -7.49 -5.60
CA LYS A 58 19.90 -8.89 -6.01
C LYS A 58 18.58 -9.66 -6.03
N ASN A 59 17.77 -9.51 -4.99
CA ASN A 59 16.46 -10.14 -4.92
C ASN A 59 15.53 -9.67 -6.04
N ASP A 60 15.53 -8.38 -6.37
CA ASP A 60 14.76 -7.80 -7.47
C ASP A 60 15.06 -8.50 -8.80
N THR A 61 16.34 -8.68 -9.13
CA THR A 61 16.76 -9.44 -10.32
C THR A 61 16.24 -10.89 -10.28
N ILE A 62 16.39 -11.57 -9.14
CA ILE A 62 15.94 -12.96 -8.98
C ILE A 62 14.42 -13.07 -9.18
N TYR A 63 13.63 -12.17 -8.61
CA TYR A 63 12.17 -12.22 -8.72
C TYR A 63 11.69 -11.88 -10.14
N ARG A 64 12.37 -10.97 -10.84
CA ARG A 64 12.13 -10.67 -12.26
C ARG A 64 12.45 -11.83 -13.19
N GLU A 65 13.52 -12.57 -12.92
CA GLU A 65 13.87 -13.78 -13.68
C GLU A 65 12.84 -14.89 -13.46
N LYS A 66 12.40 -15.08 -12.21
CA LYS A 66 11.45 -16.12 -11.82
C LYS A 66 9.98 -15.77 -12.12
N LYS A 67 9.68 -14.52 -12.46
CA LYS A 67 8.30 -13.98 -12.56
C LYS A 67 7.54 -14.11 -11.25
N ASP A 68 8.23 -13.89 -10.13
CA ASP A 68 7.65 -13.98 -8.80
C ASP A 68 7.10 -12.60 -8.39
N ALA A 69 5.89 -12.28 -8.88
CA ALA A 69 5.27 -10.98 -8.68
C ALA A 69 5.08 -10.61 -7.21
N VAL A 70 4.72 -11.58 -6.36
CA VAL A 70 4.48 -11.33 -4.94
C VAL A 70 5.78 -10.91 -4.25
N HIS A 71 6.84 -11.71 -4.39
CA HIS A 71 8.10 -11.36 -3.73
C HIS A 71 8.77 -10.15 -4.36
N PHE A 72 8.58 -9.92 -5.66
CA PHE A 72 9.00 -8.68 -6.31
C PHE A 72 8.38 -7.45 -5.64
N VAL A 73 7.04 -7.41 -5.50
CA VAL A 73 6.35 -6.29 -4.84
C VAL A 73 6.80 -6.13 -3.40
N PHE A 74 6.82 -7.20 -2.61
CA PHE A 74 7.16 -7.11 -1.17
C PHE A 74 8.66 -6.95 -0.86
N ASN A 75 9.54 -7.09 -1.86
CA ASN A 75 10.94 -6.69 -1.76
C ASN A 75 11.09 -5.16 -1.69
N HIS A 76 10.14 -4.41 -2.26
CA HIS A 76 10.08 -2.96 -2.19
C HIS A 76 9.61 -2.49 -0.79
N GLU A 77 10.12 -1.32 -0.39
CA GLU A 77 9.65 -0.62 0.80
C GLU A 77 8.19 -0.24 0.65
N ARG A 78 7.46 -0.15 1.77
CA ARG A 78 6.01 0.11 1.77
C ARG A 78 5.62 1.29 0.88
N ALA A 79 6.34 2.41 0.97
CA ALA A 79 6.10 3.61 0.17
C ALA A 79 6.23 3.40 -1.36
N TYR A 80 6.79 2.27 -1.79
CA TYR A 80 7.07 1.92 -3.19
C TYR A 80 6.34 0.65 -3.68
N ARG A 81 5.55 -0.01 -2.81
CA ARG A 81 4.84 -1.25 -3.20
C ARG A 81 3.73 -0.99 -4.20
N PHE A 82 3.11 0.19 -4.16
CA PHE A 82 2.13 0.59 -5.17
C PHE A 82 2.75 0.64 -6.57
N GLN A 83 3.90 1.28 -6.73
CA GLN A 83 4.60 1.40 -8.02
C GLN A 83 5.08 0.04 -8.52
N ALA A 84 5.52 -0.84 -7.60
CA ALA A 84 5.85 -2.22 -7.96
C ALA A 84 4.61 -3.00 -8.41
N LEU A 85 3.45 -2.80 -7.76
CA LEU A 85 2.18 -3.40 -8.16
C LEU A 85 1.70 -2.87 -9.53
N GLU A 86 1.84 -1.58 -9.78
CA GLU A 86 1.54 -0.94 -11.06
C GLU A 86 2.35 -1.58 -12.20
N GLU A 87 3.62 -1.89 -11.97
CA GLU A 87 4.44 -2.65 -12.93
C GLU A 87 3.90 -4.07 -13.18
N ILE A 88 3.33 -4.73 -12.16
CA ILE A 88 2.64 -6.02 -12.36
C ILE A 88 1.39 -5.82 -13.21
N ALA A 89 0.59 -4.80 -12.90
CA ALA A 89 -0.70 -4.54 -13.53
C ALA A 89 -0.58 -4.18 -15.02
N HIS A 90 0.50 -3.48 -15.40
CA HIS A 90 0.77 -3.11 -16.80
C HIS A 90 1.22 -4.28 -17.69
N ASP A 91 1.71 -5.38 -17.13
CA ASP A 91 2.20 -6.53 -17.93
C ASP A 91 2.01 -7.86 -17.18
N VAL A 92 0.74 -8.17 -16.85
CA VAL A 92 0.37 -9.38 -16.12
C VAL A 92 0.84 -10.67 -16.82
N ASP A 93 0.96 -10.63 -18.15
CA ASP A 93 1.44 -11.73 -18.99
C ASP A 93 2.94 -11.97 -18.83
N TYR A 94 3.77 -10.91 -18.82
CA TYR A 94 5.21 -11.02 -18.49
C TYR A 94 5.39 -11.67 -17.12
N TRP A 95 4.62 -11.21 -16.14
CA TRP A 95 4.66 -11.70 -14.76
C TRP A 95 4.00 -13.07 -14.58
N LYS A 96 3.35 -13.61 -15.61
CA LYS A 96 2.66 -14.92 -15.58
C LYS A 96 1.72 -15.07 -14.37
N THR A 97 1.15 -13.95 -13.91
CA THR A 97 0.38 -13.93 -12.67
C THR A 97 -1.03 -14.37 -12.98
N LYS A 98 -1.54 -15.43 -12.34
CA LYS A 98 -2.93 -15.82 -12.56
C LYS A 98 -3.85 -14.75 -11.99
N LYS A 99 -4.97 -14.46 -12.67
CA LYS A 99 -5.99 -13.49 -12.24
C LYS A 99 -6.36 -13.56 -10.75
N LYS A 100 -6.55 -14.75 -10.18
CA LYS A 100 -6.83 -14.93 -8.75
C LYS A 100 -5.68 -14.44 -7.86
N ASP A 101 -4.45 -14.76 -8.23
CA ASP A 101 -3.25 -14.40 -7.48
C ASP A 101 -2.94 -12.90 -7.63
N TYR A 102 -3.21 -12.32 -8.79
CA TYR A 102 -3.16 -10.87 -9.01
C TYR A 102 -4.10 -10.12 -8.08
N TRP A 103 -5.40 -10.45 -8.09
CA TRP A 103 -6.37 -9.75 -7.24
C TRP A 103 -6.11 -9.95 -5.75
N LYS A 104 -5.55 -11.11 -5.37
CA LYS A 104 -5.05 -11.31 -4.01
C LYS A 104 -3.89 -10.36 -3.70
N LEU A 105 -2.91 -10.23 -4.60
CA LEU A 105 -1.77 -9.31 -4.43
C LEU A 105 -2.23 -7.85 -4.36
N VAL A 106 -3.20 -7.43 -5.18
CA VAL A 106 -3.83 -6.10 -5.10
C VAL A 106 -4.43 -5.86 -3.71
N GLY A 107 -5.17 -6.84 -3.17
CA GLY A 107 -5.72 -6.78 -1.82
C GLY A 107 -4.65 -6.72 -0.73
N ASP A 108 -3.60 -7.54 -0.84
CA ASP A 108 -2.50 -7.58 0.13
C ASP A 108 -1.73 -6.24 0.16
N VAL A 109 -1.52 -5.60 -1.01
CA VAL A 109 -0.91 -4.26 -1.11
C VAL A 109 -1.86 -3.19 -0.56
N TRP A 110 -3.15 -3.23 -0.90
CA TRP A 110 -4.15 -2.28 -0.38
C TRP A 110 -4.13 -2.20 1.15
N VAL A 111 -4.13 -3.36 1.82
CA VAL A 111 -4.14 -3.45 3.30
C VAL A 111 -2.86 -2.90 3.93
N ASP A 112 -1.73 -3.05 3.24
CA ASP A 112 -0.41 -2.62 3.73
C ASP A 112 -0.14 -1.12 3.49
N GLN A 113 -0.78 -0.50 2.49
CA GLN A 113 -0.65 0.94 2.25
C GLN A 113 -1.39 1.75 3.33
N GLU A 114 -0.74 2.79 3.86
CA GLU A 114 -1.33 3.70 4.85
C GLU A 114 -1.85 5.00 4.21
N ASN A 115 -1.52 5.22 2.93
CA ASN A 115 -1.59 6.48 2.18
C ASN A 115 -2.15 6.27 0.77
N ILE A 116 -3.26 5.50 0.65
CA ILE A 116 -3.96 5.24 -0.62
C ILE A 116 -4.24 6.53 -1.43
N TYR A 117 -4.49 7.64 -0.74
CA TYR A 117 -4.78 8.94 -1.35
C TYR A 117 -3.62 9.52 -2.19
N GLU A 118 -2.38 9.06 -2.02
CA GLU A 118 -1.23 9.58 -2.78
C GLU A 118 -1.19 9.09 -4.22
N ASN A 119 -1.88 7.98 -4.53
CA ASN A 119 -1.88 7.35 -5.85
C ASN A 119 -3.33 7.09 -6.34
N LEU A 120 -4.26 8.03 -6.13
CA LEU A 120 -5.68 7.81 -6.45
C LEU A 120 -5.91 7.44 -7.92
N ASP A 121 -5.25 8.12 -8.86
CA ASP A 121 -5.41 7.84 -10.29
C ASP A 121 -4.88 6.46 -10.68
N GLY A 122 -3.73 6.06 -10.12
CA GLY A 122 -3.17 4.73 -10.37
C GLY A 122 -4.00 3.61 -9.71
N TRP A 123 -4.54 3.86 -8.51
CA TRP A 123 -5.52 2.94 -7.91
C TRP A 123 -6.79 2.84 -8.74
N HIS A 124 -7.27 3.96 -9.30
CA HIS A 124 -8.39 3.94 -10.24
C HIS A 124 -8.08 3.04 -11.43
N ASP A 125 -6.90 3.19 -12.02
CA ASP A 125 -6.48 2.37 -13.17
C ASP A 125 -6.44 0.86 -12.83
N ILE A 126 -5.78 0.49 -11.73
CA ILE A 126 -5.70 -0.91 -11.27
C ILE A 126 -7.09 -1.51 -10.99
N LEU A 127 -7.99 -0.74 -10.37
CA LEU A 127 -9.28 -1.23 -9.92
C LEU A 127 -10.33 -1.29 -11.04
N PHE A 128 -10.20 -0.46 -12.08
CA PHE A 128 -11.24 -0.28 -13.10
C PHE A 128 -10.80 -0.57 -14.54
N HIS A 129 -9.51 -0.42 -14.87
CA HIS A 129 -9.03 -0.46 -16.27
C HIS A 129 -7.99 -1.54 -16.56
N GLY A 130 -7.44 -2.20 -15.54
CA GLY A 130 -6.45 -3.26 -15.73
C GLY A 130 -6.96 -4.52 -16.46
N ASP A 131 -6.05 -5.26 -17.09
CA ASP A 131 -6.33 -6.45 -17.93
C ASP A 131 -7.19 -7.52 -17.23
N TYR A 132 -7.08 -7.62 -15.91
CA TYR A 132 -7.84 -8.57 -15.10
C TYR A 132 -9.16 -8.04 -14.54
N ASN A 133 -9.63 -6.88 -15.00
CA ASN A 133 -10.97 -6.35 -14.75
C ASN A 133 -11.98 -6.66 -15.88
N ASP A 134 -11.78 -7.76 -16.59
CA ASP A 134 -12.55 -8.26 -17.74
C ASP A 134 -13.91 -8.89 -17.38
N THR A 135 -14.24 -9.03 -16.10
CA THR A 135 -15.50 -9.61 -15.64
C THR A 135 -16.12 -8.79 -14.52
N PRO A 136 -17.47 -8.70 -14.41
CA PRO A 136 -18.10 -8.09 -13.26
C PRO A 136 -17.58 -8.69 -11.95
N ASN A 137 -17.20 -7.83 -11.01
CA ASN A 137 -16.68 -8.21 -9.69
C ASN A 137 -15.33 -8.96 -9.71
N ALA A 138 -14.49 -8.79 -10.74
CA ALA A 138 -13.15 -9.38 -10.76
C ALA A 138 -12.34 -9.01 -9.50
N SER A 139 -12.46 -7.75 -9.08
CA SER A 139 -11.90 -7.19 -7.84
C SER A 139 -12.32 -7.90 -6.55
N HIS A 140 -13.41 -8.68 -6.55
CA HIS A 140 -13.73 -9.53 -5.41
C HIS A 140 -12.65 -10.58 -5.14
N GLY A 141 -11.69 -10.81 -6.03
CA GLY A 141 -10.49 -11.61 -5.75
C GLY A 141 -9.64 -11.07 -4.59
N MET A 142 -9.80 -9.78 -4.23
CA MET A 142 -9.20 -9.17 -3.04
C MET A 142 -9.78 -9.69 -1.72
N MET A 143 -11.02 -10.22 -1.73
CA MET A 143 -11.69 -10.71 -0.53
C MET A 143 -11.25 -12.14 -0.20
N ASP A 144 -10.91 -12.39 1.07
CA ASP A 144 -10.79 -13.76 1.56
C ASP A 144 -12.15 -14.49 1.60
N GLU A 145 -12.16 -15.77 1.98
CA GLU A 145 -13.39 -16.55 2.00
C GLU A 145 -14.42 -16.02 3.01
N SER A 146 -13.96 -15.57 4.18
CA SER A 146 -14.82 -15.06 5.25
C SER A 146 -15.43 -13.71 4.89
N ASP A 147 -14.63 -12.82 4.31
CA ASP A 147 -15.03 -11.51 3.81
C ASP A 147 -16.02 -11.66 2.67
N ARG A 148 -15.79 -12.59 1.74
CA ARG A 148 -16.71 -12.89 0.65
C ARG A 148 -18.05 -13.44 1.17
N LYS A 149 -18.03 -14.28 2.21
CA LYS A 149 -19.26 -14.82 2.83
C LYS A 149 -20.05 -13.70 3.50
N PHE A 150 -19.38 -12.83 4.26
CA PHE A 150 -20.03 -11.70 4.90
C PHE A 150 -20.60 -10.71 3.86
N TYR A 151 -19.80 -10.32 2.87
CA TYR A 151 -20.25 -9.45 1.79
C TYR A 151 -21.49 -10.00 1.08
N LYS A 152 -21.55 -11.32 0.82
CA LYS A 152 -22.75 -11.97 0.24
C LYS A 152 -24.00 -11.78 1.09
N SER A 153 -23.89 -11.76 2.42
CA SER A 153 -25.03 -11.52 3.32
C SER A 153 -25.51 -10.06 3.39
N LEU A 154 -24.73 -9.09 2.91
CA LEU A 154 -25.16 -7.69 2.88
C LEU A 154 -26.39 -7.49 1.96
N PRO A 155 -27.34 -6.61 2.32
CA PRO A 155 -28.47 -6.25 1.46
C PRO A 155 -28.00 -5.54 0.18
N SER A 156 -28.93 -5.34 -0.77
CA SER A 156 -28.64 -4.63 -2.03
C SER A 156 -28.22 -3.17 -1.81
N GLU A 157 -28.70 -2.54 -0.73
CA GLU A 157 -28.31 -1.21 -0.28
C GLU A 157 -28.06 -1.20 1.23
N PHE A 158 -27.01 -0.52 1.68
CA PHE A 158 -26.65 -0.40 3.09
C PHE A 158 -25.93 0.93 3.36
N MET A 159 -25.84 1.33 4.62
CA MET A 159 -25.09 2.52 5.00
C MET A 159 -23.60 2.21 5.14
N ILE A 160 -22.77 3.10 4.61
CA ILE A 160 -21.33 3.15 4.83
C ILE A 160 -20.95 4.51 5.41
N TYR A 161 -19.85 4.54 6.14
CA TYR A 161 -19.36 5.70 6.89
C TYR A 161 -17.88 5.93 6.60
N ARG A 162 -17.45 7.19 6.61
CA ARG A 162 -16.05 7.56 6.44
C ARG A 162 -15.70 8.72 7.37
N GLY A 163 -14.66 8.55 8.16
CA GLY A 163 -14.05 9.66 8.89
C GLY A 163 -12.82 10.14 8.13
N GLY A 164 -12.77 11.42 7.76
CA GLY A 164 -11.65 11.95 7.00
C GLY A 164 -11.90 13.37 6.51
N VAL A 165 -10.98 13.86 5.66
CA VAL A 165 -11.04 15.24 5.14
C VAL A 165 -12.21 15.44 4.18
N ASP A 166 -12.52 14.43 3.37
CA ASP A 166 -13.61 14.46 2.40
C ASP A 166 -14.23 13.05 2.16
N GLN A 167 -15.31 13.05 1.38
CA GLN A 167 -16.03 11.86 0.93
C GLN A 167 -15.51 11.26 -0.40
N TYR A 168 -14.53 11.88 -1.06
CA TYR A 168 -14.05 11.50 -2.40
C TYR A 168 -12.91 10.48 -2.30
N ALA A 169 -13.22 9.34 -1.67
CA ALA A 169 -12.25 8.27 -1.46
C ALA A 169 -12.89 6.89 -1.56
N TYR A 170 -12.03 5.91 -1.79
CA TYR A 170 -12.43 4.51 -1.92
C TYR A 170 -12.74 3.82 -0.60
N SER A 171 -12.04 4.15 0.49
CA SER A 171 -12.14 3.43 1.75
C SER A 171 -13.24 4.00 2.65
N TRP A 172 -14.23 3.17 2.95
CA TRP A 172 -15.35 3.41 3.86
C TRP A 172 -15.48 2.24 4.84
N THR A 173 -16.29 2.39 5.89
CA THR A 173 -16.55 1.32 6.87
C THR A 173 -18.05 1.14 7.07
N LEU A 174 -18.47 -0.09 7.40
CA LEU A 174 -19.83 -0.38 7.89
C LEU A 174 -20.04 0.04 9.35
N ASP A 175 -18.98 0.41 10.05
CA ASP A 175 -18.98 0.72 11.48
C ASP A 175 -18.87 2.24 11.73
N LYS A 176 -19.98 2.86 12.12
CA LYS A 176 -20.03 4.32 12.36
C LYS A 176 -19.09 4.77 13.48
N GLU A 177 -18.86 3.94 14.50
CA GLU A 177 -17.92 4.29 15.59
C GLU A 177 -16.48 4.22 15.10
N LYS A 178 -16.17 3.27 14.20
CA LYS A 178 -14.88 3.22 13.52
C LYS A 178 -14.64 4.47 12.67
N ALA A 179 -15.65 4.95 11.93
CA ALA A 179 -15.54 6.19 11.17
C ALA A 179 -15.28 7.41 12.07
N LYS A 180 -16.01 7.54 13.19
CA LYS A 180 -15.73 8.59 14.19
C LYS A 180 -14.31 8.52 14.73
N TRP A 181 -13.79 7.32 14.98
CA TRP A 181 -12.41 7.14 15.42
C TRP A 181 -11.41 7.62 14.36
N PHE A 182 -11.61 7.28 13.08
CA PHE A 182 -10.75 7.77 12.00
C PHE A 182 -10.77 9.29 11.89
N ALA A 183 -11.95 9.91 12.00
CA ALA A 183 -12.11 11.36 11.94
C ALA A 183 -11.35 12.09 13.08
N ASN A 184 -11.24 11.45 14.23
CA ASN A 184 -10.68 12.05 15.44
C ASN A 184 -9.27 11.55 15.82
N ARG A 185 -8.71 10.56 15.11
CA ARG A 185 -7.47 9.86 15.50
C ARG A 185 -6.28 10.80 15.71
N TYR A 186 -6.22 11.89 14.94
CA TYR A 186 -5.15 12.88 14.99
C TYR A 186 -5.55 14.19 15.68
N LYS A 187 -6.68 14.21 16.40
CA LYS A 187 -7.24 15.42 17.04
C LYS A 187 -7.53 16.56 16.05
N ASN A 188 -7.80 16.23 14.79
CA ASN A 188 -8.12 17.18 13.74
C ASN A 188 -9.62 17.49 13.63
N ASP A 189 -10.46 16.82 14.41
CA ASP A 189 -11.93 16.95 14.42
C ASP A 189 -12.53 16.91 13.00
N TYR A 190 -12.13 15.91 12.22
CA TYR A 190 -12.63 15.75 10.85
C TYR A 190 -14.10 15.30 10.84
N GLU A 191 -14.74 15.46 9.67
CA GLU A 191 -16.14 15.08 9.48
C GLU A 191 -16.33 13.56 9.37
N VAL A 192 -17.51 13.08 9.78
CA VAL A 192 -17.98 11.73 9.48
C VAL A 192 -19.02 11.81 8.37
N PHE A 193 -18.62 11.37 7.18
CA PHE A 193 -19.49 11.26 6.02
C PHE A 193 -20.31 9.96 6.11
N GLU A 194 -21.55 10.02 5.61
CA GLU A 194 -22.43 8.86 5.51
C GLU A 194 -22.96 8.74 4.08
N LYS A 195 -23.03 7.51 3.56
CA LYS A 195 -23.56 7.26 2.23
C LYS A 195 -24.41 5.99 2.23
N LYS A 196 -25.56 6.04 1.55
CA LYS A 196 -26.31 4.83 1.21
C LYS A 196 -25.65 4.20 -0.02
N ALA A 197 -24.87 3.15 0.21
CA ALA A 197 -24.13 2.45 -0.83
C ALA A 197 -24.99 1.41 -1.53
N LYS A 198 -24.82 1.28 -2.85
CA LYS A 198 -25.35 0.16 -3.63
C LYS A 198 -24.32 -0.95 -3.68
N LYS A 199 -24.73 -2.17 -3.34
CA LYS A 199 -23.85 -3.36 -3.32
C LYS A 199 -23.10 -3.57 -4.63
N LYS A 200 -23.71 -3.25 -5.77
CA LYS A 200 -23.13 -3.35 -7.12
C LYS A 200 -21.95 -2.39 -7.40
N ASN A 201 -21.77 -1.35 -6.60
CA ASN A 201 -20.65 -0.39 -6.73
C ASN A 201 -19.53 -0.71 -5.70
N VAL A 202 -19.61 -1.84 -5.00
CA VAL A 202 -18.57 -2.27 -4.07
C VAL A 202 -17.49 -3.01 -4.84
N ILE A 203 -16.26 -2.53 -4.69
CA ILE A 203 -15.06 -3.14 -5.27
C ILE A 203 -14.62 -4.32 -4.41
N ALA A 204 -14.54 -4.12 -3.09
CA ALA A 204 -14.24 -5.19 -2.14
C ALA A 204 -14.78 -4.89 -0.74
N TYR A 205 -14.89 -5.95 0.07
CA TYR A 205 -15.06 -5.88 1.51
C TYR A 205 -13.82 -6.49 2.14
N ASN A 206 -13.30 -5.84 3.17
CA ASN A 206 -12.11 -6.28 3.88
C ASN A 206 -12.30 -6.11 5.38
N ASN A 207 -12.07 -7.18 6.14
CA ASN A 207 -12.15 -7.13 7.59
C ASN A 207 -10.93 -7.73 8.30
N SER A 208 -9.82 -7.91 7.57
CA SER A 208 -8.55 -8.42 8.13
C SER A 208 -8.05 -7.64 9.35
N ARG A 209 -8.35 -6.32 9.43
CA ARG A 209 -7.99 -5.42 10.53
C ARG A 209 -9.13 -5.13 11.52
N GLY A 210 -10.28 -5.79 11.37
CA GLY A 210 -11.48 -5.54 12.18
C GLY A 210 -12.15 -4.18 11.91
N GLU A 211 -11.92 -3.62 10.72
CA GLU A 211 -12.39 -2.28 10.32
C GLU A 211 -13.70 -2.32 9.52
N LYS A 212 -14.18 -3.51 9.13
CA LYS A 212 -15.36 -3.72 8.27
C LYS A 212 -15.35 -2.80 7.05
N GLU A 213 -14.21 -2.75 6.38
CA GLU A 213 -13.92 -1.84 5.28
C GLU A 213 -14.74 -2.22 4.05
N ILE A 214 -15.34 -1.22 3.41
CA ILE A 214 -15.94 -1.28 2.08
C ILE A 214 -15.07 -0.41 1.17
N ILE A 215 -14.40 -1.05 0.21
CA ILE A 215 -13.77 -0.34 -0.91
C ILE A 215 -14.89 -0.05 -1.91
N TYR A 216 -15.22 1.22 -2.07
CA TYR A 216 -16.41 1.69 -2.77
C TYR A 216 -16.06 2.56 -3.97
N ASP A 217 -16.66 2.26 -5.13
CA ASP A 217 -16.60 3.14 -6.28
C ASP A 217 -17.51 4.36 -6.04
N TYR A 218 -16.89 5.50 -5.76
CA TYR A 218 -17.61 6.74 -5.54
C TYR A 218 -17.93 7.50 -6.84
N PHE A 219 -17.37 7.10 -7.99
CA PHE A 219 -17.63 7.69 -9.30
C PHE A 219 -18.90 7.13 -9.98
N ALA A 220 -19.41 5.98 -9.52
CA ALA A 220 -20.55 5.26 -10.09
C ALA A 220 -21.94 5.61 -9.54
#